data_AF-A0A3B3C1U2-F1
#
_entry.id   AF-A0A3B3C1U2-F1
#
_cell.length_a   1.000
_cell.length_b   1.000
_cell.length_c   1.000
_cell.angle_alpha   90.00
_cell.angle_beta   90.00
_cell.angle_gamma   90.00
#
_symmetry.space_group_name_H-M   'P 1'
#
loop_
_entity.id
_entity.type
_entity.pdbx_description
1 polymer ?
#
loop_
_entity_poly.entity_id
_entity_poly.type
_entity_poly.pdbx_seq_one_letter_code
_entity_poly.pdbx_strand_id
1 'polypeptide(L)'
;IDMWWGTLGTVRPFSNFHPNRDVMEIHNALDRKGTLVNILTNRNNAQRQLSVSFQDLIASLKKALSGDLEDLLLDLMMLPEHFDAQRLQDAMAGLGTDEEGLMEILSTRSREQLQHINNAFQQRFKKDLEKELRGETSGDFAKLVVALLKVSGLLLLLSFHRRNP
;
A
#
# COMPACT_ATOMS: atom_id res chain seq x y z
N ILE A 1 16.51 -7.22 5.58
CA ILE A 1 16.07 -7.75 4.27
C ILE A 1 14.84 -6.97 3.91
N ASP A 2 14.81 -6.39 2.72
CA ASP A 2 13.75 -5.51 2.25
C ASP A 2 12.42 -6.31 2.18
N MET A 3 11.46 -5.97 3.03
CA MET A 3 10.35 -6.84 3.46
C MET A 3 9.15 -6.89 2.51
N TRP A 4 9.25 -6.22 1.36
CA TRP A 4 8.12 -6.00 0.45
C TRP A 4 8.25 -6.74 -0.88
N TRP A 5 9.32 -7.51 -1.09
CA TRP A 5 9.48 -8.31 -2.31
C TRP A 5 9.82 -9.77 -2.04
N GLY A 6 9.11 -10.66 -2.73
CA GLY A 6 9.37 -12.10 -2.75
C GLY A 6 10.23 -12.52 -3.96
N THR A 7 10.61 -13.80 -3.99
CA THR A 7 11.45 -14.35 -5.07
C THR A 7 10.73 -14.44 -6.42
N LEU A 8 9.39 -14.38 -6.45
CA LEU A 8 8.56 -14.63 -7.64
C LEU A 8 7.91 -13.36 -8.26
N GLY A 9 8.32 -12.16 -7.84
CA GLY A 9 7.77 -10.92 -8.41
C GLY A 9 8.02 -10.77 -9.91
N THR A 10 7.07 -10.17 -10.64
CA THR A 10 7.15 -9.96 -12.10
C THR A 10 7.97 -8.72 -12.47
N VAL A 11 7.90 -7.67 -11.65
CA VAL A 11 8.74 -6.47 -11.82
C VAL A 11 10.05 -6.67 -11.07
N ARG A 12 11.16 -6.68 -11.81
CA ARG A 12 12.52 -6.83 -11.26
C ARG A 12 13.24 -5.48 -11.25
N PRO A 13 14.30 -5.33 -10.43
CA PRO A 13 15.16 -4.16 -10.51
C PRO A 13 15.68 -3.98 -11.94
N PHE A 14 15.54 -2.78 -12.48
CA PHE A 14 16.14 -2.42 -13.76
C PHE A 14 17.66 -2.42 -13.65
N SER A 15 18.34 -3.13 -14.54
CA SER A 15 19.79 -3.34 -14.45
C SER A 15 20.61 -2.08 -14.72
N ASN A 16 20.16 -1.20 -15.61
CA ASN A 16 20.86 0.03 -16.00
C ASN A 16 20.29 1.27 -15.29
N PHE A 17 20.07 1.15 -13.99
CA PHE A 17 19.39 2.16 -13.18
C PHE A 17 20.32 3.30 -12.77
N HIS A 18 19.93 4.53 -13.11
CA HIS A 18 20.64 5.75 -12.72
C HIS A 18 19.62 6.79 -12.25
N PRO A 19 19.52 7.06 -10.92
CA PRO A 19 18.45 7.90 -10.37
C PRO A 19 18.25 9.22 -11.12
N ASN A 20 19.31 10.01 -11.27
CA ASN A 20 19.22 11.33 -11.91
C ASN A 20 18.82 11.27 -13.39
N ARG A 21 19.24 10.23 -14.11
CA ARG A 21 18.88 10.05 -15.51
C ARG A 21 17.43 9.61 -15.64
N ASP A 22 16.99 8.72 -14.76
CA ASP A 22 15.60 8.27 -14.72
C ASP A 22 14.64 9.40 -14.36
N VAL A 23 15.01 10.30 -13.42
CA VAL A 23 14.28 11.56 -13.18
C VAL A 23 14.03 12.28 -14.51
N MET A 24 15.09 12.52 -15.27
CA MET A 24 15.02 13.28 -16.52
C MET A 24 14.21 12.55 -17.59
N GLU A 25 14.40 11.24 -17.73
CA GLU A 25 13.65 10.42 -18.69
C GLU A 25 12.15 10.41 -18.36
N ILE A 26 11.78 10.33 -17.09
CA ILE A 26 10.38 10.43 -16.64
C ILE A 26 9.80 11.81 -16.97
N HIS A 27 10.50 12.90 -16.63
CA HIS A 27 10.02 14.26 -16.92
C HIS A 27 9.83 14.48 -18.43
N ASN A 28 10.78 14.03 -19.26
CA ASN A 28 10.68 14.14 -20.71
C ASN A 28 9.56 13.25 -21.31
N ALA A 29 9.11 12.25 -20.56
CA ALA A 29 8.06 11.31 -20.98
C ALA A 29 6.65 11.72 -20.53
N LEU A 30 6.48 12.81 -19.76
CA LEU A 30 5.16 13.22 -19.24
C LEU A 30 4.11 13.41 -20.35
N ASP A 31 4.50 13.97 -21.50
CA ASP A 31 3.62 14.15 -22.66
C ASP A 31 3.50 12.89 -23.54
N ARG A 32 4.22 11.81 -23.20
CA ARG A 32 4.33 10.57 -23.98
C ARG A 32 3.93 9.37 -23.13
N LYS A 33 2.62 9.19 -22.95
CA LYS A 33 2.03 8.13 -22.09
C LYS A 33 2.67 6.76 -22.25
N GLY A 34 2.89 6.29 -23.49
CA GLY A 34 3.52 4.97 -23.72
C GLY A 34 4.95 4.86 -23.21
N THR A 35 5.76 5.91 -23.35
CA THR A 35 7.13 5.97 -22.82
C THR A 35 7.10 6.03 -21.30
N LEU A 36 6.21 6.84 -20.73
CA LEU A 36 6.07 6.97 -19.28
C LEU A 36 5.68 5.65 -18.62
N VAL A 37 4.67 4.95 -19.17
CA VAL A 37 4.26 3.62 -18.73
C VAL A 37 5.46 2.67 -18.80
N ASN A 38 6.14 2.61 -19.94
CA ASN A 38 7.28 1.71 -20.11
C ASN A 38 8.41 1.98 -19.10
N ILE A 39 8.69 3.23 -18.75
CA ILE A 39 9.70 3.54 -17.74
C ILE A 39 9.23 3.06 -16.36
N LEU A 40 8.05 3.51 -15.91
CA LEU A 40 7.57 3.24 -14.56
C LEU A 40 7.31 1.75 -14.30
N THR A 41 6.76 1.02 -15.27
CA THR A 41 6.50 -0.43 -15.12
C THR A 41 7.76 -1.28 -15.15
N ASN A 42 8.88 -0.75 -15.65
CA ASN A 42 10.19 -1.42 -15.67
C ASN A 42 11.13 -0.95 -14.56
N ARG A 43 10.71 -0.07 -13.65
CA ARG A 43 11.43 0.21 -12.39
C ARG A 43 10.72 -0.47 -11.25
N ASN A 44 11.45 -1.14 -10.36
CA ASN A 44 10.82 -1.65 -9.13
C ASN A 44 10.49 -0.48 -8.18
N ASN A 45 9.73 -0.74 -7.13
CA ASN A 45 9.31 0.32 -6.21
C ASN A 45 10.51 1.07 -5.59
N ALA A 46 11.53 0.35 -5.12
CA ALA A 46 12.73 0.96 -4.54
C ALA A 46 13.43 1.93 -5.52
N GLN A 47 13.55 1.56 -6.79
CA GLN A 47 14.09 2.43 -7.84
C GLN A 47 13.20 3.65 -8.10
N ARG A 48 11.87 3.49 -8.12
CA ARG A 48 10.94 4.61 -8.23
C ARG A 48 11.13 5.60 -7.07
N GLN A 49 11.26 5.11 -5.84
CA GLN A 49 11.49 5.99 -4.68
C GLN A 49 12.81 6.78 -4.77
N LEU A 50 13.86 6.18 -5.33
CA LEU A 50 15.17 6.82 -5.48
C LEU A 50 15.25 7.83 -6.63
N SER A 51 14.39 7.68 -7.65
CA SER A 51 14.49 8.45 -8.90
C SER A 51 13.64 9.70 -8.93
N VAL A 52 12.95 10.08 -7.86
CA VAL A 52 12.08 11.25 -7.93
C VAL A 52 11.93 12.00 -6.64
N SER A 53 11.84 13.32 -6.77
CA SER A 53 11.07 14.14 -5.84
C SER A 53 9.60 13.70 -5.93
N PHE A 54 9.14 12.96 -4.93
CA PHE A 54 7.81 12.35 -4.88
C PHE A 54 6.68 13.39 -5.14
N GLN A 55 6.82 14.60 -4.60
CA GLN A 55 5.78 15.64 -4.69
C GLN A 55 5.67 16.25 -6.11
N ASP A 56 6.80 16.60 -6.71
CA ASP A 56 6.81 17.28 -8.02
C ASP A 56 6.38 16.34 -9.14
N LEU A 57 6.81 15.07 -9.07
CA LEU A 57 6.38 14.08 -10.05
C LEU A 57 4.89 13.77 -9.90
N ILE A 58 4.37 13.58 -8.68
CA ILE A 58 2.93 13.34 -8.48
C ILE A 58 2.12 14.48 -9.08
N ALA A 59 2.49 15.73 -8.80
CA ALA A 59 1.80 16.88 -9.37
C ALA A 59 1.87 16.90 -10.92
N SER A 60 2.98 16.46 -11.49
CA SER A 60 3.17 16.39 -12.94
C SER A 60 2.35 15.25 -13.57
N LEU A 61 2.30 14.08 -12.94
CA LEU A 61 1.49 12.94 -13.37
C LEU A 61 0.00 13.28 -13.37
N LYS A 62 -0.49 13.91 -12.30
CA LYS A 62 -1.89 14.38 -12.18
C LYS A 62 -2.29 15.40 -13.24
N LYS A 63 -1.33 16.15 -13.78
CA LYS A 63 -1.58 17.10 -14.88
C LYS A 63 -1.55 16.43 -16.25
N ALA A 64 -0.74 15.39 -16.41
CA ALA A 64 -0.49 14.73 -17.69
C ALA A 64 -1.47 13.58 -17.99
N LEU A 65 -2.08 13.00 -16.95
CA LEU A 65 -2.88 11.79 -17.03
C LEU A 65 -4.29 12.05 -16.49
N SER A 66 -5.20 11.11 -16.78
CA SER A 66 -6.55 11.10 -16.26
C SER A 66 -7.11 9.66 -16.22
N GLY A 67 -8.06 9.44 -15.30
CA GLY A 67 -8.76 8.15 -15.13
C GLY A 67 -7.85 7.03 -14.64
N ASP A 68 -8.23 5.77 -14.92
CA ASP A 68 -7.59 4.58 -14.34
C ASP A 68 -6.08 4.50 -14.55
N LEU A 69 -5.56 5.07 -15.65
CA LEU A 69 -4.13 5.09 -15.91
C LEU A 69 -3.39 6.06 -14.97
N GLU A 70 -4.00 7.20 -14.65
CA GLU A 70 -3.45 8.12 -13.65
C GLU A 70 -3.36 7.42 -12.29
N ASP A 71 -4.47 6.82 -11.85
CA ASP A 71 -4.55 6.13 -10.56
C ASP A 71 -3.50 5.01 -10.48
N LEU A 72 -3.43 4.15 -11.50
CA LEU A 72 -2.43 3.09 -11.57
C LEU A 72 -0.99 3.62 -11.48
N LEU A 73 -0.64 4.66 -12.24
CA LEU A 73 0.72 5.17 -12.23
C LEU A 73 1.05 5.89 -10.91
N LEU A 74 0.10 6.58 -10.29
CA LEU A 74 0.28 7.16 -8.96
C LEU A 74 0.47 6.07 -7.89
N ASP A 75 -0.32 5.00 -7.95
CA ASP A 75 -0.22 3.85 -7.06
C ASP A 75 1.14 3.15 -7.17
N LEU A 76 1.65 2.98 -8.40
CA LEU A 76 2.99 2.44 -8.62
C LEU A 76 4.10 3.27 -7.98
N MET A 77 3.87 4.57 -7.76
CA MET A 77 4.83 5.47 -7.12
C MET A 77 4.76 5.44 -5.60
N MET A 78 3.68 4.93 -5.00
CA MET A 78 3.55 4.87 -3.54
C MET A 78 4.44 3.78 -2.95
N LEU A 79 4.97 4.03 -1.76
CA LEU A 79 5.55 2.96 -0.94
C LEU A 79 4.47 1.90 -0.65
N PRO A 80 4.81 0.60 -0.62
CA PRO A 80 3.83 -0.48 -0.44
C PRO A 80 2.94 -0.32 0.80
N GLU A 81 3.51 0.05 1.95
CA GLU A 81 2.75 0.27 3.18
C GLU A 81 1.81 1.48 3.09
N HIS A 82 2.18 2.51 2.32
CA HIS A 82 1.34 3.67 2.10
C HIS A 82 0.19 3.35 1.14
N PHE A 83 0.43 2.51 0.13
CA PHE A 83 -0.59 2.01 -0.78
C PHE A 83 -1.62 1.16 -0.03
N ASP A 84 -1.17 0.17 0.75
CA ASP A 84 -2.07 -0.66 1.56
C ASP A 84 -2.84 0.19 2.59
N ALA A 85 -2.20 1.18 3.23
CA ALA A 85 -2.88 2.08 4.14
C ALA A 85 -3.98 2.92 3.43
N GLN A 86 -3.71 3.39 2.22
CA GLN A 86 -4.70 4.09 1.40
C GLN A 86 -5.86 3.17 1.04
N ARG A 87 -5.58 1.94 0.57
CA ARG A 87 -6.60 0.93 0.28
C ARG A 87 -7.48 0.61 1.49
N LEU A 88 -6.91 0.48 2.68
CA LEU A 88 -7.68 0.29 3.92
C LEU A 88 -8.56 1.51 4.23
N GLN A 89 -8.05 2.73 4.03
CA GLN A 89 -8.84 3.95 4.23
C GLN A 89 -10.00 4.04 3.24
N ASP A 90 -9.78 3.64 1.98
CA ASP A 90 -10.79 3.67 0.93
C ASP A 90 -11.85 2.58 1.18
N ALA A 91 -11.43 1.39 1.62
CA ALA A 91 -12.33 0.29 1.99
C ALA A 91 -13.26 0.63 3.18
N MET A 92 -12.82 1.56 4.04
CA MET A 92 -13.56 2.07 5.19
C MET A 92 -14.26 3.42 4.91
N ALA A 93 -14.18 3.95 3.68
CA ALA A 93 -14.75 5.25 3.36
C ALA A 93 -16.18 5.14 2.80
N GLY A 94 -17.05 6.06 3.23
CA GLY A 94 -18.37 6.24 2.63
C GLY A 94 -19.48 5.44 3.34
N LEU A 95 -20.51 5.07 2.58
CA LEU A 95 -21.63 4.30 3.11
C LEU A 95 -21.39 2.81 2.87
N GLY A 96 -21.16 2.07 3.94
CA GLY A 96 -20.79 0.66 3.90
C GLY A 96 -19.28 0.47 3.98
N THR A 97 -18.86 -0.79 3.96
CA THR A 97 -17.47 -1.21 4.14
C THR A 97 -17.14 -2.23 3.07
N ASP A 98 -16.01 -2.06 2.38
CA ASP A 98 -15.45 -3.08 1.48
C ASP A 98 -14.77 -4.17 2.31
N GLU A 99 -15.57 -5.13 2.79
CA GLU A 99 -15.10 -6.23 3.63
C GLU A 99 -14.10 -7.13 2.90
N GLU A 100 -14.22 -7.27 1.57
CA GLU A 100 -13.31 -8.07 0.75
C GLU A 100 -11.93 -7.41 0.68
N GLY A 101 -11.87 -6.10 0.41
CA GLY A 101 -10.63 -5.33 0.41
C GLY A 101 -9.92 -5.32 1.77
N LEU A 102 -10.68 -5.22 2.88
CA LEU A 102 -10.11 -5.36 4.23
C LEU A 102 -9.48 -6.74 4.43
N MET A 103 -10.21 -7.81 4.08
CA MET A 103 -9.73 -9.18 4.25
C MET A 103 -8.53 -9.50 3.36
N GLU A 104 -8.51 -9.01 2.11
CA GLU A 104 -7.40 -9.19 1.19
C GLU A 104 -6.09 -8.73 1.84
N ILE A 105 -6.05 -7.51 2.38
CA ILE A 105 -4.85 -6.95 2.99
C ILE A 105 -4.55 -7.64 4.32
N LEU A 106 -5.53 -7.73 5.22
CA LEU A 106 -5.28 -8.22 6.58
C LEU A 106 -4.93 -9.71 6.67
N SER A 107 -5.36 -10.52 5.70
CA SER A 107 -5.07 -11.96 5.68
C SER A 107 -3.82 -12.36 4.90
N THR A 108 -3.33 -11.49 4.00
CA THR A 108 -2.19 -11.83 3.12
C THR A 108 -0.87 -11.17 3.51
N ARG A 109 -0.90 -10.09 4.30
CA ARG A 109 0.31 -9.39 4.74
C ARG A 109 0.96 -10.07 5.94
N SER A 110 2.29 -10.03 5.97
CA SER A 110 3.06 -10.51 7.13
C SER A 110 2.82 -9.63 8.34
N ARG A 111 3.18 -10.12 9.53
CA ARG A 111 3.13 -9.33 10.76
C ARG A 111 3.88 -8.00 10.62
N GLU A 112 5.11 -8.08 10.10
CA GLU A 112 5.98 -6.92 9.96
C GLU A 112 5.36 -5.93 8.96
N GLN A 113 4.83 -6.41 7.84
CA GLN A 113 4.11 -5.58 6.87
C GLN A 113 2.91 -4.89 7.51
N LEU A 114 2.08 -5.60 8.29
CA LEU A 114 0.93 -5.02 9.00
C LEU A 114 1.35 -3.94 10.01
N GLN A 115 2.50 -4.09 10.67
CA GLN A 115 3.04 -3.04 11.55
C GLN A 115 3.43 -1.79 10.75
N HIS A 116 4.07 -1.96 9.59
CA HIS A 116 4.40 -0.84 8.70
C HIS A 116 3.14 -0.14 8.17
N ILE A 117 2.13 -0.91 7.76
CA ILE A 117 0.85 -0.40 7.28
C ILE A 117 0.15 0.39 8.40
N ASN A 118 0.10 -0.15 9.62
CA ASN A 118 -0.51 0.55 10.76
C ASN A 118 0.19 1.89 11.05
N ASN A 119 1.52 1.90 11.03
CA ASN A 119 2.30 3.14 11.20
C ASN A 119 2.04 4.14 10.06
N ALA A 120 2.04 3.68 8.81
CA ALA A 120 1.77 4.53 7.65
C ALA A 120 0.35 5.12 7.69
N PHE A 121 -0.64 4.32 8.06
CA PHE A 121 -2.03 4.73 8.24
C PHE A 121 -2.15 5.83 9.31
N GLN A 122 -1.57 5.61 10.49
CA GLN A 122 -1.58 6.60 11.57
C GLN A 122 -0.88 7.90 11.17
N GLN A 123 0.27 7.81 10.50
CA GLN A 123 1.00 9.00 10.07
C GLN A 123 0.24 9.80 9.02
N ARG A 124 -0.39 9.12 8.05
CA ARG A 124 -1.06 9.75 6.91
C ARG A 124 -2.43 10.31 7.28
N PHE A 125 -3.26 9.53 7.97
CA PHE A 125 -4.66 9.90 8.25
C PHE A 125 -4.89 10.43 9.67
N LYS A 126 -3.87 10.37 10.54
CA LYS A 126 -3.95 10.78 11.96
C LYS A 126 -5.05 10.03 12.73
N LYS A 127 -5.31 8.79 12.31
CA LYS A 127 -6.32 7.88 12.85
C LYS A 127 -5.66 6.60 13.37
N ASP A 128 -6.31 5.93 14.31
CA ASP A 128 -5.90 4.64 14.81
C ASP A 128 -6.58 3.54 14.00
N LEU A 129 -5.81 2.74 13.26
CA LEU A 129 -6.36 1.76 12.32
C LEU A 129 -7.22 0.71 13.04
N GLU A 130 -6.85 0.27 14.25
CA GLU A 130 -7.68 -0.68 14.99
C GLU A 130 -9.03 -0.07 15.35
N LYS A 131 -9.05 1.20 15.79
CA LYS A 131 -10.30 1.90 16.12
C LYS A 131 -11.18 2.09 14.90
N GLU A 132 -10.61 2.48 13.76
CA GLU A 132 -11.38 2.61 12.52
C GLU A 132 -11.99 1.26 12.12
N LEU A 133 -11.19 0.18 12.11
CA LEU A 133 -11.71 -1.16 11.79
C LEU A 133 -12.84 -1.61 12.74
N ARG A 134 -12.73 -1.31 14.03
CA ARG A 134 -13.81 -1.60 15.00
C ARG A 134 -15.05 -0.74 14.80
N GLY A 135 -14.90 0.46 14.25
CA GLY A 135 -16.01 1.37 13.95
C GLY A 135 -16.78 0.94 12.70
N GLU A 136 -16.05 0.49 11.68
CA GLU A 136 -16.61 0.11 10.37
C GLU A 136 -17.06 -1.35 10.27
N THR A 137 -16.83 -2.15 11.32
CA THR A 137 -17.21 -3.58 11.34
C THR A 137 -17.93 -3.94 12.63
N SER A 138 -18.67 -5.06 12.64
CA SER A 138 -19.41 -5.49 13.83
C SER A 138 -19.34 -7.01 14.05
N GLY A 139 -19.87 -7.46 15.18
CA GLY A 139 -20.02 -8.88 15.50
C GLY A 139 -18.70 -9.66 15.50
N ASP A 140 -18.73 -10.86 14.93
CA ASP A 140 -17.55 -11.73 14.85
C ASP A 140 -16.56 -11.30 13.77
N PHE A 141 -17.04 -10.61 12.73
CA PHE A 141 -16.17 -10.05 11.69
C PHE A 141 -15.22 -9.00 12.27
N ALA A 142 -15.72 -8.08 13.11
CA ALA A 142 -14.88 -7.12 13.81
C ALA A 142 -13.79 -7.77 14.68
N LYS A 143 -14.15 -8.88 15.36
CA LYS A 143 -13.18 -9.63 16.18
C LYS A 143 -12.09 -10.25 15.30
N LEU A 144 -12.46 -10.82 14.15
CA LEU A 144 -11.53 -11.41 13.20
C LEU A 144 -10.57 -10.37 12.61
N VAL A 145 -11.11 -9.28 12.08
CA VAL A 145 -10.34 -8.18 11.46
C VAL A 145 -9.33 -7.59 12.45
N VAL A 146 -9.75 -7.32 13.69
CA VAL A 146 -8.84 -6.86 14.75
C VAL A 146 -7.81 -7.91 15.12
N ALA A 147 -8.20 -9.18 15.19
CA ALA A 147 -7.26 -10.27 15.51
C ALA A 147 -6.16 -10.39 14.44
N LEU A 148 -6.52 -10.28 13.16
CA LEU A 148 -5.58 -10.30 12.03
C LEU A 148 -4.60 -9.13 12.10
N LEU A 149 -5.08 -7.90 12.29
CA LEU A 149 -4.20 -6.73 12.47
C LEU A 149 -3.25 -6.91 13.65
N LYS A 150 -3.73 -7.53 14.73
CA LYS A 150 -3.00 -7.69 15.99
C LYS A 150 -2.07 -8.87 16.05
N VAL A 151 -1.90 -9.70 15.02
CA VAL A 151 -1.06 -10.90 15.09
C VAL A 151 0.38 -10.53 15.45
N SER A 152 0.59 -10.40 16.75
CA SER A 152 1.77 -10.27 17.58
C SER A 152 1.74 -11.49 18.48
N GLY A 153 2.92 -12.07 18.72
CA GLY A 153 3.13 -13.43 19.20
C GLY A 153 2.09 -14.04 20.16
N LEU A 154 1.69 -15.29 19.88
CA LEU A 154 1.16 -16.29 20.81
C LEU A 154 -0.14 -16.00 21.60
N LEU A 155 -0.70 -14.78 21.62
CA LEU A 155 -1.80 -14.46 22.54
C LEU A 155 -3.22 -14.83 22.07
N LEU A 156 -3.39 -15.26 20.82
CA LEU A 156 -4.69 -15.75 20.34
C LEU A 156 -5.03 -17.16 20.86
N LEU A 157 -4.03 -18.00 21.17
CA LEU A 157 -4.28 -19.33 21.75
C LEU A 157 -4.72 -19.28 23.23
N LEU A 158 -4.34 -18.24 23.97
CA LEU A 158 -4.72 -18.10 25.39
C LEU A 158 -6.06 -17.39 25.59
N SER A 159 -6.54 -16.65 24.58
CA SER A 159 -7.78 -15.87 24.70
C SER A 159 -9.04 -16.67 24.31
N PHE A 160 -8.90 -17.73 23.50
CA PHE A 160 -10.02 -18.62 23.15
C PHE A 160 -10.31 -19.69 24.22
N HIS A 161 -9.34 -19.98 25.11
CA HIS A 161 -9.51 -20.99 26.17
C HIS A 161 -9.98 -20.42 27.52
N ARG A 162 -10.28 -19.12 27.61
CA ARG A 162 -10.73 -18.46 28.86
C ARG A 162 -12.15 -17.89 28.83
N ARG A 163 -13.02 -18.43 27.98
CA ARG A 163 -14.47 -18.22 28.10
C ARG A 163 -15.23 -19.48 27.73
N ASN A 164 -15.33 -20.40 28.68
CA ASN A 164 -16.53 -21.19 28.90
C ASN A 164 -16.69 -21.32 30.43
N PRO A 165 -17.84 -20.94 31.01
CA PRO A 165 -18.12 -21.14 32.43
C PRO A 165 -18.25 -22.63 32.78
#